data_AF-A0A7X2NKB6-F1
#
_entry.id   AF-A0A7X2NKB6-F1
#
_cell.length_a   1.000
_cell.length_b   1.000
_cell.length_c   1.000
_cell.angle_alpha   90.00
_cell.angle_beta   90.00
_cell.angle_gamma   90.00
#
_symmetry.space_group_name_H-M   'P 1'
#
loop_
_entity.id
_entity.type
_entity.pdbx_description
1 polymer ?
#
loop_
_entity_poly.entity_id
_entity_poly.type
_entity_poly.pdbx_seq_one_letter_code
_entity_poly.pdbx_strand_id
1 'polypeptide(L)'
;MKKRFLVAAAAAAMSMMMSMTTFAAMGSWQQNETGWWWQRTDRSYPTNEWKWIDGNGDGTAESYYFDQNGYLATNTAVDGYTVNADGAWVQDGVVQTRPAALDLGDEVLAAQTTTQTNTGNPVMDGKSIEQIVVNPEIMGMMGAGGVDRLPNKTEIGQGTWGPTYNVDYNSAVLRVETDTRENWVSSFYGPAGTIFNNIPATGIELDAFYDNCGYESYSAKRQVMASTGRSDEIFGLPGGSYRMAWGNVDKHHFEILLTAGSDGNWYIYPDSPTFIN
;
A
#
# COMPACT_ATOMS: atom_id res chain seq x y z
N MET A 1 -7.47 -41.52 22.12
CA MET A 1 -6.46 -41.26 21.06
C MET A 1 -7.05 -40.69 19.75
N LYS A 2 -8.30 -40.99 19.36
CA LYS A 2 -8.88 -40.54 18.08
C LYS A 2 -9.21 -39.03 17.95
N LYS A 3 -9.33 -38.28 19.05
CA LYS A 3 -9.62 -36.82 19.02
C LYS A 3 -8.38 -35.92 18.90
N ARG A 4 -7.20 -36.44 19.28
CA ARG A 4 -5.92 -35.70 19.21
C ARG A 4 -5.29 -35.72 17.83
N PHE A 5 -5.63 -36.71 17.00
CA PHE A 5 -5.15 -36.79 15.62
C PHE A 5 -5.89 -35.86 14.66
N LEU A 6 -7.16 -35.50 14.94
CA LEU A 6 -7.93 -34.56 14.11
C LEU A 6 -7.45 -33.10 14.28
N VAL A 7 -7.09 -32.70 15.50
CA VAL A 7 -6.56 -31.35 15.78
C VAL A 7 -5.15 -31.16 15.20
N ALA A 8 -4.31 -32.20 15.23
CA ALA A 8 -2.98 -32.15 14.63
C ALA A 8 -3.01 -32.13 13.08
N ALA A 9 -4.02 -32.74 12.46
CA ALA A 9 -4.14 -32.80 11.00
C ALA A 9 -4.62 -31.46 10.38
N ALA A 10 -5.46 -30.69 11.09
CA ALA A 10 -5.85 -29.35 10.65
C ALA A 10 -4.69 -28.34 10.71
N ALA A 11 -3.87 -28.40 11.78
CA ALA A 11 -2.69 -27.54 11.92
C ALA A 11 -1.59 -27.85 10.87
N ALA A 12 -1.41 -29.13 10.50
CA ALA A 12 -0.40 -29.53 9.53
C ALA A 12 -0.75 -29.15 8.07
N ALA A 13 -2.03 -29.09 7.69
CA ALA A 13 -2.44 -28.76 6.33
C ALA A 13 -2.24 -27.27 5.99
N MET A 14 -2.39 -26.35 6.96
CA MET A 14 -2.08 -24.92 6.78
C MET A 14 -0.59 -24.60 6.84
N SER A 15 0.19 -25.42 7.56
CA SER A 15 1.64 -25.19 7.74
C SER A 15 2.46 -25.47 6.47
N MET A 16 1.93 -26.24 5.52
CA MET A 16 2.71 -26.71 4.35
C MET A 16 2.63 -25.79 3.12
N MET A 17 1.90 -24.67 3.18
CA MET A 17 1.86 -23.67 2.10
C MET A 17 2.63 -22.37 2.42
N MET A 18 3.18 -22.22 3.64
CA MET A 18 3.85 -20.99 4.08
C MET A 18 5.33 -20.93 3.67
N SER A 19 5.59 -21.18 2.38
CA SER A 19 6.86 -20.89 1.75
C SER A 19 6.59 -20.09 0.50
N MET A 20 6.47 -18.77 0.65
CA MET A 20 7.06 -17.74 -0.22
C MET A 20 6.50 -16.36 0.16
N THR A 21 7.42 -15.39 0.23
CA THR A 21 7.24 -13.93 0.30
C THR A 21 6.52 -13.35 1.52
N THR A 22 7.31 -12.78 2.43
CA THR A 22 6.89 -11.87 3.50
C THR A 22 6.28 -10.59 2.91
N PHE A 23 4.97 -10.59 2.69
CA PHE A 23 4.17 -9.40 2.39
C PHE A 23 3.51 -8.93 3.69
N ALA A 24 3.86 -7.73 4.15
CA ALA A 24 3.32 -7.14 5.36
C ALA A 24 1.96 -6.49 5.05
N ALA A 25 0.87 -7.27 5.17
CA ALA A 25 -0.45 -6.70 5.47
C ALA A 25 -0.38 -5.96 6.84
N MET A 26 -1.45 -5.28 7.29
CA MET A 26 -1.51 -4.38 8.48
C MET A 26 -1.30 -5.05 9.83
N GLY A 27 -0.33 -5.93 9.90
CA GLY A 27 -0.30 -6.99 10.85
C GLY A 27 -0.17 -8.35 10.19
N SER A 28 -0.05 -9.32 11.05
CA SER A 28 0.12 -10.70 10.66
C SER A 28 -0.73 -11.56 11.56
N TRP A 29 -1.20 -12.67 11.01
CA TRP A 29 -1.79 -13.73 11.80
C TRP A 29 -0.73 -14.25 12.77
N GLN A 30 -1.01 -14.07 14.05
CA GLN A 30 -0.21 -14.61 15.14
C GLN A 30 -0.98 -15.75 15.80
N GLN A 31 -0.26 -16.71 16.38
CA GLN A 31 -0.86 -17.86 17.02
C GLN A 31 -0.17 -18.17 18.36
N ASN A 32 -0.97 -18.59 19.33
CA ASN A 32 -0.50 -19.21 20.56
C ASN A 32 -1.42 -20.37 20.96
N GLU A 33 -1.24 -20.91 22.17
CA GLU A 33 -2.05 -22.02 22.69
C GLU A 33 -3.55 -21.68 22.87
N THR A 34 -3.89 -20.39 22.97
CA THR A 34 -5.27 -19.92 23.14
C THR A 34 -5.98 -19.79 21.80
N GLY A 35 -5.30 -19.27 20.78
CA GLY A 35 -5.90 -19.09 19.47
C GLY A 35 -5.07 -18.21 18.53
N TRP A 36 -5.72 -17.78 17.46
CA TRP A 36 -5.16 -16.84 16.48
C TRP A 36 -5.57 -15.42 16.82
N TRP A 37 -4.74 -14.44 16.50
CA TRP A 37 -5.12 -13.03 16.50
C TRP A 37 -4.44 -12.29 15.35
N TRP A 38 -4.98 -11.13 15.00
CA TRP A 38 -4.36 -10.23 14.03
C TRP A 38 -3.55 -9.18 14.78
N GLN A 39 -2.23 -9.26 14.71
CA GLN A 39 -1.36 -8.27 15.37
C GLN A 39 -0.95 -7.20 14.38
N ARG A 40 -1.36 -5.95 14.59
CA ARG A 40 -0.93 -4.79 13.81
C ARG A 40 0.54 -4.45 14.02
N THR A 41 1.11 -3.65 13.12
CA THR A 41 2.54 -3.25 13.15
C THR A 41 2.90 -2.39 14.36
N ASP A 42 1.97 -1.59 14.88
CA ASP A 42 2.09 -0.85 16.14
C ASP A 42 1.92 -1.75 17.39
N ARG A 43 1.79 -3.07 17.18
CA ARG A 43 1.51 -4.13 18.16
C ARG A 43 0.11 -4.09 18.77
N SER A 44 -0.76 -3.18 18.34
CA SER A 44 -2.18 -3.22 18.70
C SER A 44 -2.88 -4.38 17.98
N TYR A 45 -4.09 -4.69 18.39
CA TYR A 45 -4.91 -5.74 17.80
C TYR A 45 -6.40 -5.40 17.98
N PRO A 46 -7.28 -5.83 17.05
CA PRO A 46 -8.71 -5.65 17.18
C PRO A 46 -9.25 -6.40 18.40
N THR A 47 -10.22 -5.81 19.11
CA THR A 47 -10.90 -6.46 20.24
C THR A 47 -12.40 -6.17 20.19
N ASN A 48 -13.20 -7.19 20.42
CA ASN A 48 -14.67 -7.14 20.44
C ASN A 48 -15.28 -6.48 19.19
N GLU A 49 -14.80 -6.86 18.01
CA GLU A 49 -15.21 -6.25 16.75
C GLU A 49 -15.03 -7.19 15.55
N TRP A 50 -15.82 -6.95 14.50
CA TRP A 50 -15.62 -7.51 13.18
C TRP A 50 -14.62 -6.67 12.38
N LYS A 51 -13.75 -7.31 11.61
CA LYS A 51 -12.83 -6.65 10.67
C LYS A 51 -12.75 -7.42 9.37
N TRP A 52 -12.69 -6.69 8.26
CA TRP A 52 -12.26 -7.31 7.02
C TRP A 52 -10.75 -7.22 6.91
N ILE A 53 -10.12 -8.35 6.63
CA ILE A 53 -8.67 -8.47 6.60
C ILE A 53 -8.30 -9.20 5.32
N ASP A 54 -7.54 -8.53 4.46
CA ASP A 54 -6.81 -9.13 3.35
C ASP A 54 -5.50 -9.73 3.90
N GLY A 55 -5.65 -10.88 4.57
CA GLY A 55 -4.57 -11.49 5.34
C GLY A 55 -3.51 -12.19 4.47
N ASN A 56 -3.85 -12.47 3.20
CA ASN A 56 -2.97 -13.10 2.22
C ASN A 56 -2.42 -12.11 1.18
N GLY A 57 -2.91 -10.87 1.16
CA GLY A 57 -2.42 -9.80 0.29
C GLY A 57 -2.86 -9.94 -1.16
N ASP A 58 -3.98 -10.62 -1.44
CA ASP A 58 -4.46 -10.86 -2.81
C ASP A 58 -5.41 -9.77 -3.33
N GLY A 59 -5.69 -8.75 -2.50
CA GLY A 59 -6.62 -7.66 -2.82
C GLY A 59 -8.07 -7.96 -2.46
N THR A 60 -8.36 -9.13 -1.91
CA THR A 60 -9.66 -9.56 -1.39
C THR A 60 -9.57 -9.69 0.12
N ALA A 61 -10.53 -9.10 0.83
CA ALA A 61 -10.61 -9.21 2.28
C ALA A 61 -11.75 -10.15 2.69
N GLU A 62 -11.50 -11.01 3.67
CA GLU A 62 -12.52 -11.80 4.38
C GLU A 62 -12.90 -11.12 5.71
N SER A 63 -14.12 -11.36 6.18
CA SER A 63 -14.59 -10.83 7.47
C SER A 63 -14.29 -11.79 8.62
N TYR A 64 -13.66 -11.28 9.67
CA TYR A 64 -13.25 -12.00 10.86
C TYR A 64 -13.76 -11.30 12.12
N TYR A 65 -14.14 -12.08 13.14
CA TYR A 65 -14.50 -11.53 14.45
C TYR A 65 -13.44 -11.80 15.49
N PHE A 66 -13.07 -10.75 16.25
CA PHE A 66 -12.15 -10.83 17.36
C PHE A 66 -12.91 -10.65 18.68
N ASP A 67 -12.69 -11.58 19.62
CA ASP A 67 -13.31 -11.54 20.94
C ASP A 67 -12.79 -10.37 21.80
N GLN A 68 -13.29 -10.25 23.03
CA GLN A 68 -12.90 -9.18 23.96
C GLN A 68 -11.41 -9.18 24.33
N ASN A 69 -10.72 -10.30 24.15
CA ASN A 69 -9.28 -10.44 24.39
C ASN A 69 -8.46 -10.31 23.10
N GLY A 70 -9.12 -10.18 21.95
CA GLY A 70 -8.51 -10.05 20.63
C GLY A 70 -8.26 -11.36 19.90
N TYR A 71 -8.81 -12.48 20.37
CA TYR A 71 -8.66 -13.77 19.69
C TYR A 71 -9.75 -13.98 18.63
N LEU A 72 -9.35 -14.59 17.52
CA LEU A 72 -10.19 -14.93 16.40
C LEU A 72 -11.24 -15.98 16.79
N ALA A 73 -12.50 -15.70 16.53
CA ALA A 73 -13.57 -16.68 16.64
C ALA A 73 -13.47 -17.70 15.49
N THR A 74 -13.58 -19.00 15.80
CA THR A 74 -13.57 -20.08 14.79
C THR A 74 -14.66 -21.11 15.10
N ASN A 75 -15.25 -21.71 14.06
CA ASN A 75 -16.30 -22.74 14.15
C ASN A 75 -17.45 -22.39 15.12
N THR A 76 -17.90 -21.13 15.10
CA THR A 76 -18.91 -20.64 16.04
C THR A 76 -19.84 -19.63 15.36
N ALA A 77 -20.86 -19.18 16.09
CA ALA A 77 -21.71 -18.08 15.68
C ALA A 77 -21.44 -16.85 16.56
N VAL A 78 -21.32 -15.68 15.92
CA VAL A 78 -21.15 -14.38 16.56
C VAL A 78 -22.16 -13.42 15.96
N ASP A 79 -22.92 -12.70 16.78
CA ASP A 79 -23.93 -11.72 16.33
C ASP A 79 -24.95 -12.25 15.31
N GLY A 80 -25.22 -13.55 15.32
CA GLY A 80 -26.11 -14.22 14.34
C GLY A 80 -25.43 -14.64 13.04
N TYR A 81 -24.14 -14.35 12.85
CA TYR A 81 -23.31 -14.75 11.72
C TYR A 81 -22.45 -15.96 12.08
N THR A 82 -22.25 -16.89 11.14
CA THR A 82 -21.44 -18.09 11.37
C THR A 82 -20.04 -17.90 10.83
N VAL A 83 -19.00 -18.24 11.61
CA VAL A 83 -17.61 -18.28 11.15
C VAL A 83 -17.14 -19.72 10.98
N ASN A 84 -16.37 -19.98 9.92
CA ASN A 84 -15.86 -21.32 9.59
C ASN A 84 -14.63 -21.70 10.44
N ALA A 85 -13.96 -22.80 10.09
CA ALA A 85 -12.77 -23.28 10.79
C ALA A 85 -11.56 -22.33 10.67
N ASP A 86 -11.53 -21.53 9.63
CA ASP A 86 -10.51 -20.51 9.35
C ASP A 86 -10.88 -19.16 10.00
N GLY A 87 -12.04 -19.09 10.67
CA GLY A 87 -12.57 -17.89 11.32
C GLY A 87 -13.24 -16.89 10.37
N ALA A 88 -13.30 -17.20 9.07
CA ALA A 88 -13.95 -16.35 8.09
C ALA A 88 -15.48 -16.47 8.20
N TRP A 89 -16.17 -15.34 8.13
CA TRP A 89 -17.63 -15.29 8.05
C TRP A 89 -18.12 -16.05 6.82
N VAL A 90 -19.07 -16.95 7.05
CA VAL A 90 -19.76 -17.70 6.01
C VAL A 90 -21.27 -17.45 6.04
N GLN A 91 -21.86 -17.45 4.86
CA GLN A 91 -23.30 -17.52 4.65
C GLN A 91 -23.59 -18.68 3.71
N ASP A 92 -24.46 -19.60 4.13
CA ASP A 92 -24.79 -20.84 3.40
C ASP A 92 -23.56 -21.65 2.94
N GLY A 93 -22.49 -21.61 3.74
CA GLY A 93 -21.22 -22.30 3.46
C GLY A 93 -20.25 -21.57 2.53
N VAL A 94 -20.60 -20.36 2.07
CA VAL A 94 -19.77 -19.51 1.21
C VAL A 94 -19.10 -18.42 2.04
N VAL A 95 -17.77 -18.31 1.94
CA VAL A 95 -16.99 -17.25 2.59
C VAL A 95 -17.38 -15.89 2.01
N GLN A 96 -17.69 -14.96 2.88
CA GLN A 96 -17.99 -13.58 2.49
C GLN A 96 -16.70 -12.83 2.25
N THR A 97 -16.58 -12.23 1.07
CA THR A 97 -15.42 -11.47 0.63
C THR A 97 -15.82 -10.10 0.09
N ARG A 98 -14.92 -9.13 0.17
CA ARG A 98 -15.05 -7.84 -0.54
C ARG A 98 -13.68 -7.33 -1.00
N PRO A 99 -13.62 -6.45 -2.03
CA PRO A 99 -12.36 -5.82 -2.41
C PRO A 99 -11.75 -5.10 -1.19
N ALA A 100 -10.47 -5.35 -0.92
CA ALA A 100 -9.76 -4.76 0.22
C ALA A 100 -9.73 -3.21 0.17
N ALA A 101 -9.95 -2.64 -1.02
CA ALA A 101 -10.13 -1.21 -1.27
C ALA A 101 -11.23 -0.54 -0.42
N LEU A 102 -12.26 -1.31 -0.01
CA LEU A 102 -13.41 -0.80 0.74
C LEU A 102 -13.26 -0.89 2.26
N ASP A 103 -12.13 -1.38 2.77
CA ASP A 103 -11.83 -1.46 4.22
C ASP A 103 -10.43 -0.92 4.57
N LEU A 104 -9.99 0.11 3.85
CA LEU A 104 -8.84 0.89 4.26
C LEU A 104 -9.23 1.58 5.58
N GLY A 105 -8.58 1.22 6.70
CA GLY A 105 -8.94 1.72 8.03
C GLY A 105 -9.04 3.25 8.11
N ASP A 106 -9.75 3.76 9.12
CA ASP A 106 -10.13 5.18 9.26
C ASP A 106 -9.00 6.20 9.02
N GLU A 107 -7.75 5.84 9.35
CA GLU A 107 -6.56 6.70 9.15
C GLU A 107 -6.16 6.88 7.68
N VAL A 108 -6.37 5.87 6.84
CA VAL A 108 -6.11 5.98 5.39
C VAL A 108 -7.26 6.59 4.65
N LEU A 109 -8.50 6.34 5.08
CA LEU A 109 -9.63 7.12 4.60
C LEU A 109 -9.40 8.62 4.90
N ALA A 110 -8.90 8.97 6.09
CA ALA A 110 -8.55 10.35 6.43
C ALA A 110 -7.40 10.90 5.56
N ALA A 111 -6.34 10.13 5.33
CA ALA A 111 -5.24 10.55 4.45
C ALA A 111 -5.69 10.76 2.99
N GLN A 112 -6.42 9.79 2.41
CA GLN A 112 -6.95 9.86 1.04
C GLN A 112 -7.99 10.97 0.87
N THR A 113 -8.88 11.16 1.84
CA THR A 113 -9.94 12.21 1.82
C THR A 113 -9.36 13.61 2.02
N THR A 114 -8.25 13.75 2.74
CA THR A 114 -7.60 15.06 2.96
C THR A 114 -6.75 15.48 1.75
N THR A 115 -6.26 14.52 0.95
CA THR A 115 -5.38 14.83 -0.19
C THR A 115 -6.13 15.05 -1.50
N GLN A 116 -7.26 14.35 -1.76
CA GLN A 116 -7.98 14.51 -3.03
C GLN A 116 -8.75 15.82 -3.12
N THR A 117 -8.28 16.71 -3.99
CA THR A 117 -8.97 17.96 -4.30
C THR A 117 -9.90 17.87 -5.51
N ASN A 118 -9.79 16.82 -6.32
CA ASN A 118 -10.50 16.70 -7.61
C ASN A 118 -11.46 15.51 -7.67
N THR A 119 -12.72 15.79 -8.03
CA THR A 119 -13.85 14.85 -8.11
C THR A 119 -14.35 14.61 -9.54
N GLY A 120 -13.56 15.00 -10.55
CA GLY A 120 -13.88 14.72 -11.95
C GLY A 120 -13.79 13.23 -12.28
N ASN A 121 -14.37 12.81 -13.40
CA ASN A 121 -14.26 11.42 -13.86
C ASN A 121 -12.79 11.13 -14.25
N PRO A 122 -12.14 10.14 -13.61
CA PRO A 122 -10.79 9.77 -13.96
C PRO A 122 -10.70 9.24 -15.41
N VAL A 123 -9.52 9.38 -16.00
CA VAL A 123 -9.23 8.83 -17.33
C VAL A 123 -9.17 7.30 -17.24
N MET A 124 -9.98 6.62 -18.05
CA MET A 124 -10.07 5.15 -18.08
C MET A 124 -9.35 4.53 -19.30
N ASP A 125 -9.04 5.33 -20.31
CA ASP A 125 -8.26 4.91 -21.48
C ASP A 125 -6.97 5.72 -21.52
N GLY A 126 -5.87 5.10 -21.10
CA GLY A 126 -4.56 5.74 -21.07
C GLY A 126 -4.09 6.24 -22.45
N LYS A 127 -4.57 5.65 -23.55
CA LYS A 127 -4.18 6.05 -24.91
C LYS A 127 -4.91 7.30 -25.40
N SER A 128 -5.91 7.77 -24.65
CA SER A 128 -6.70 8.96 -24.98
C SER A 128 -6.00 10.28 -24.62
N ILE A 129 -4.90 10.22 -23.87
CA ILE A 129 -4.16 11.39 -23.39
C ILE A 129 -2.70 11.35 -23.85
N GLU A 130 -1.99 12.46 -23.64
CA GLU A 130 -0.54 12.51 -23.85
C GLU A 130 0.19 11.48 -22.97
N GLN A 131 1.34 11.00 -23.42
CA GLN A 131 2.13 10.05 -22.67
C GLN A 131 2.60 10.67 -21.34
N ILE A 132 2.33 9.96 -20.26
CA ILE A 132 2.81 10.20 -18.91
C ILE A 132 4.25 9.73 -18.88
N VAL A 133 5.13 10.64 -18.49
CA VAL A 133 6.56 10.38 -18.36
C VAL A 133 7.03 10.91 -17.02
N VAL A 134 8.03 10.28 -16.43
CA VAL A 134 8.68 10.87 -15.26
C VAL A 134 9.27 12.22 -15.66
N ASN A 135 9.11 13.23 -14.81
CA ASN A 135 9.60 14.57 -15.06
C ASN A 135 11.11 14.53 -15.37
N PRO A 136 11.54 14.89 -16.60
CA PRO A 136 12.92 14.78 -17.02
C PRO A 136 13.90 15.62 -16.18
N GLU A 137 13.43 16.73 -15.60
CA GLU A 137 14.26 17.55 -14.72
C GLU A 137 14.53 16.84 -13.39
N ILE A 138 13.50 16.18 -12.82
CA ILE A 138 13.64 15.38 -11.60
C ILE A 138 14.56 14.19 -11.86
N MET A 139 14.38 13.47 -12.97
CA MET A 139 15.30 12.39 -13.38
C MET A 139 16.71 12.90 -13.62
N GLY A 140 16.84 14.08 -14.21
CA GLY A 140 18.11 14.76 -14.38
C GLY A 140 18.81 14.98 -13.04
N MET A 141 18.09 15.42 -12.00
CA MET A 141 18.65 15.71 -10.67
C MET A 141 19.04 14.47 -9.87
N MET A 142 18.51 13.27 -10.17
CA MET A 142 18.88 12.05 -9.46
C MET A 142 20.33 11.63 -9.74
N GLY A 143 20.99 11.05 -8.73
CA GLY A 143 22.37 10.58 -8.86
C GLY A 143 23.46 11.57 -8.44
N ALA A 144 24.70 11.25 -8.80
CA ALA A 144 25.90 12.03 -8.48
C ALA A 144 25.80 13.50 -8.93
N GLY A 145 26.23 14.42 -8.08
CA GLY A 145 26.11 15.86 -8.31
C GLY A 145 24.66 16.38 -8.32
N GLY A 146 23.69 15.55 -7.92
CA GLY A 146 22.28 15.90 -7.86
C GLY A 146 21.98 17.07 -6.92
N VAL A 147 22.64 17.10 -5.76
CA VAL A 147 22.30 18.05 -4.69
C VAL A 147 22.60 19.50 -5.10
N ASP A 148 23.64 19.72 -5.93
CA ASP A 148 23.96 21.03 -6.49
C ASP A 148 22.91 21.55 -7.47
N ARG A 149 22.14 20.64 -8.07
CA ARG A 149 21.11 20.95 -9.07
C ARG A 149 19.73 21.19 -8.45
N LEU A 150 19.54 20.85 -7.16
CA LEU A 150 18.29 21.08 -6.44
C LEU A 150 18.02 22.59 -6.28
N PRO A 151 16.90 23.11 -6.82
CA PRO A 151 16.53 24.52 -6.66
C PRO A 151 15.99 24.79 -5.26
N ASN A 152 16.22 25.99 -4.72
CA ASN A 152 15.56 26.49 -3.50
C ASN A 152 15.51 25.49 -2.32
N LYS A 153 16.56 24.66 -2.16
CA LYS A 153 16.58 23.61 -1.14
C LYS A 153 16.77 24.17 0.27
N THR A 154 16.05 23.61 1.23
CA THR A 154 16.20 23.87 2.67
C THR A 154 16.48 22.56 3.38
N GLU A 155 17.59 22.45 4.11
CA GLU A 155 17.91 21.26 4.90
C GLU A 155 16.91 21.15 6.06
N ILE A 156 16.29 19.98 6.20
CA ILE A 156 15.27 19.70 7.22
C ILE A 156 15.69 18.62 8.21
N GLY A 157 16.80 17.94 7.96
CA GLY A 157 17.31 16.92 8.85
C GLY A 157 18.43 16.09 8.22
N GLN A 158 18.81 15.04 8.94
CA GLN A 158 19.82 14.08 8.52
C GLN A 158 19.14 12.72 8.36
N GLY A 159 19.20 12.16 7.16
CA GLY A 159 18.83 10.78 6.87
C GLY A 159 19.99 9.83 7.16
N THR A 160 19.82 8.57 6.77
CA THR A 160 20.82 7.51 7.02
C THR A 160 22.18 7.79 6.36
N TRP A 161 22.18 8.42 5.19
CA TRP A 161 23.37 8.56 4.34
C TRP A 161 23.80 10.00 4.08
N GLY A 162 22.93 10.95 4.40
CA GLY A 162 23.17 12.37 4.18
C GLY A 162 21.97 13.24 4.55
N PRO A 163 22.07 14.55 4.29
CA PRO A 163 21.01 15.48 4.62
C PRO A 163 19.72 15.20 3.85
N THR A 164 18.58 15.51 4.46
CA THR A 164 17.28 15.53 3.81
C THR A 164 16.89 16.97 3.56
N TYR A 165 16.40 17.27 2.37
CA TYR A 165 15.99 18.62 1.96
C TYR A 165 14.50 18.69 1.67
N ASN A 166 13.90 19.84 1.99
CA ASN A 166 12.72 20.32 1.27
C ASN A 166 13.18 21.11 0.04
N VAL A 167 12.52 20.90 -1.10
CA VAL A 167 12.83 21.53 -2.39
C VAL A 167 11.56 22.12 -2.96
N ASP A 168 11.49 23.46 -3.03
CA ASP A 168 10.36 24.16 -3.64
C ASP A 168 10.46 24.04 -5.16
N TYR A 169 9.53 23.29 -5.75
CA TYR A 169 9.56 22.93 -7.17
C TYR A 169 8.15 22.92 -7.77
N ASN A 170 7.91 23.75 -8.78
CA ASN A 170 6.63 23.86 -9.51
C ASN A 170 5.39 23.89 -8.60
N SER A 171 5.41 24.77 -7.59
CA SER A 171 4.33 24.97 -6.60
C SER A 171 4.11 23.81 -5.62
N ALA A 172 4.92 22.76 -5.67
CA ALA A 172 4.99 21.71 -4.67
C ALA A 172 6.26 21.83 -3.82
N VAL A 173 6.24 21.21 -2.65
CA VAL A 173 7.43 20.99 -1.83
C VAL A 173 7.79 19.51 -1.94
N LEU A 174 8.95 19.22 -2.51
CA LEU A 174 9.48 17.86 -2.58
C LEU A 174 10.36 17.60 -1.37
N ARG A 175 10.19 16.45 -0.72
CA ARG A 175 11.20 15.93 0.22
C ARG A 175 12.24 15.15 -0.59
N VAL A 176 13.50 15.46 -0.41
CA VAL A 176 14.61 14.87 -1.16
C VAL A 176 15.61 14.28 -0.20
N GLU A 177 15.87 12.98 -0.32
CA GLU A 177 16.91 12.32 0.47
C GLU A 177 18.20 12.28 -0.35
N THR A 178 19.32 12.41 0.35
CA THR A 178 20.63 12.52 -0.28
C THR A 178 21.64 11.60 0.39
N ASP A 179 22.74 11.39 -0.32
CA ASP A 179 23.91 10.69 0.17
C ASP A 179 25.12 11.62 0.06
N THR A 180 25.92 11.68 1.13
CA THR A 180 27.15 12.48 1.17
C THR A 180 28.20 12.01 0.14
N ARG A 181 28.12 10.76 -0.33
CA ARG A 181 28.97 10.24 -1.40
C ARG A 181 28.59 10.88 -2.73
N GLU A 182 29.57 11.55 -3.34
CA GLU A 182 29.42 12.17 -4.68
C GLU A 182 28.31 13.24 -4.77
N ASN A 183 27.90 13.83 -3.65
CA ASN A 183 26.85 14.86 -3.62
C ASN A 183 25.54 14.37 -4.28
N TRP A 184 25.12 13.17 -3.88
CA TRP A 184 24.17 12.34 -4.60
C TRP A 184 22.73 12.55 -4.14
N VAL A 185 21.78 12.64 -5.07
CA VAL A 185 20.34 12.62 -4.76
C VAL A 185 19.83 11.19 -4.90
N SER A 186 19.36 10.62 -3.79
CA SER A 186 18.93 9.22 -3.73
C SER A 186 17.46 9.03 -4.04
N SER A 187 16.61 9.98 -3.66
CA SER A 187 15.17 9.84 -3.84
C SER A 187 14.45 11.19 -3.82
N PHE A 188 13.28 11.21 -4.45
CA PHE A 188 12.30 12.28 -4.35
C PHE A 188 11.00 11.73 -3.78
N TYR A 189 10.36 12.54 -2.94
CA TYR A 189 9.02 12.31 -2.42
C TYR A 189 8.17 13.57 -2.63
N GLY A 190 6.99 13.40 -3.21
CA GLY A 190 6.08 14.51 -3.50
C GLY A 190 4.83 14.07 -4.26
N PRO A 191 4.01 15.02 -4.73
CA PRO A 191 2.78 14.69 -5.45
C PRO A 191 3.06 14.12 -6.85
N ALA A 192 2.23 13.17 -7.28
CA ALA A 192 2.38 12.47 -8.56
C ALA A 192 2.46 13.44 -9.76
N GLY A 193 1.67 14.51 -9.76
CA GLY A 193 1.66 15.53 -10.82
C GLY A 193 2.91 16.41 -10.87
N THR A 194 3.80 16.31 -9.87
CA THR A 194 5.14 16.93 -9.91
C THR A 194 6.21 15.93 -10.33
N ILE A 195 6.12 14.68 -9.86
CA ILE A 195 7.05 13.60 -10.20
C ILE A 195 6.87 13.12 -11.64
N PHE A 196 5.63 13.08 -12.12
CA PHE A 196 5.26 12.69 -13.47
C PHE A 196 4.63 13.87 -14.21
N ASN A 197 5.06 14.08 -15.44
CA ASN A 197 4.39 14.98 -16.36
C ASN A 197 3.12 14.32 -16.89
N ASN A 198 2.12 15.14 -17.24
CA ASN A 198 0.90 14.74 -17.93
C ASN A 198 -0.07 13.86 -17.11
N ILE A 199 0.06 13.78 -15.78
CA ILE A 199 -1.00 13.22 -14.92
C ILE A 199 -2.28 14.07 -15.10
N PRO A 200 -3.42 13.49 -15.51
CA PRO A 200 -4.66 14.25 -15.71
C PRO A 200 -5.13 14.89 -14.41
N ALA A 201 -5.64 16.12 -14.49
CA ALA A 201 -6.20 16.82 -13.33
C ALA A 201 -7.34 16.04 -12.65
N THR A 202 -8.13 15.30 -13.44
CA THR A 202 -9.22 14.45 -12.96
C THR A 202 -8.77 13.07 -12.46
N GLY A 203 -7.46 12.81 -12.46
CA GLY A 203 -6.90 11.50 -12.17
C GLY A 203 -6.98 10.52 -13.32
N ILE A 204 -6.38 9.35 -13.11
CA ILE A 204 -6.31 8.25 -14.07
C ILE A 204 -6.43 6.92 -13.33
N GLU A 205 -7.14 5.97 -13.93
CA GLU A 205 -7.22 4.59 -13.44
C GLU A 205 -5.85 3.89 -13.59
N LEU A 206 -5.53 2.97 -12.68
CA LEU A 206 -4.21 2.35 -12.58
C LEU A 206 -3.78 1.58 -13.83
N ASP A 207 -4.64 0.72 -14.39
CA ASP A 207 -4.32 -0.01 -15.62
C ASP A 207 -4.18 0.95 -16.81
N ALA A 208 -5.03 1.98 -16.89
CA ALA A 208 -4.90 3.07 -17.87
C ALA A 208 -3.57 3.82 -17.72
N PHE A 209 -3.11 4.05 -16.49
CA PHE A 209 -1.80 4.65 -16.21
C PHE A 209 -0.67 3.77 -16.74
N TYR A 210 -0.67 2.47 -16.44
CA TYR A 210 0.35 1.54 -16.93
C TYR A 210 0.32 1.39 -18.46
N ASP A 211 -0.86 1.33 -19.06
CA ASP A 211 -1.02 1.29 -20.52
C ASP A 211 -0.49 2.56 -21.21
N ASN A 212 -0.57 3.70 -20.53
CA ASN A 212 -0.07 4.96 -21.04
C ASN A 212 1.45 5.10 -20.91
N CYS A 213 2.00 4.89 -19.70
CA CYS A 213 3.42 5.17 -19.43
C CYS A 213 4.34 3.98 -19.75
N GLY A 214 3.84 2.75 -19.65
CA GLY A 214 4.62 1.51 -19.82
C GLY A 214 5.53 1.15 -18.64
N TYR A 215 5.44 1.87 -17.51
CA TYR A 215 6.34 1.70 -16.36
C TYR A 215 5.88 0.62 -15.37
N GLU A 216 5.73 -0.61 -15.84
CA GLU A 216 5.34 -1.73 -14.98
C GLU A 216 6.46 -2.14 -14.02
N SER A 217 6.08 -2.68 -12.86
CA SER A 217 7.06 -3.26 -11.93
C SER A 217 7.68 -4.52 -12.51
N TYR A 218 9.00 -4.70 -12.39
CA TYR A 218 9.65 -5.93 -12.82
C TYR A 218 9.14 -7.17 -12.07
N SER A 219 8.87 -7.03 -10.76
CA SER A 219 8.42 -8.10 -9.88
C SER A 219 6.90 -8.17 -9.75
N ALA A 220 6.25 -7.05 -9.46
CA ALA A 220 4.81 -6.99 -9.19
C ALA A 220 3.97 -6.79 -10.46
N LYS A 221 4.58 -6.53 -11.62
CA LYS A 221 3.87 -6.17 -12.85
C LYS A 221 2.95 -4.97 -12.59
N ARG A 222 1.64 -5.14 -12.81
CA ARG A 222 0.58 -4.14 -12.58
C ARG A 222 -0.18 -4.37 -11.28
N GLN A 223 0.25 -5.33 -10.46
CA GLN A 223 -0.48 -5.68 -9.25
C GLN A 223 -0.49 -4.52 -8.27
N VAL A 224 -1.66 -4.30 -7.68
CA VAL A 224 -1.85 -3.37 -6.59
C VAL A 224 -1.13 -3.91 -5.37
N MET A 225 -0.22 -3.13 -4.81
CA MET A 225 0.62 -3.56 -3.70
C MET A 225 0.04 -3.09 -2.37
N ALA A 226 -0.03 -4.00 -1.39
CA ALA A 226 -0.19 -3.61 0.00
C ALA A 226 1.04 -2.86 0.49
N SER A 227 0.87 -2.14 1.60
CA SER A 227 1.99 -1.51 2.28
C SER A 227 3.14 -2.49 2.58
N THR A 228 4.33 -1.93 2.71
CA THR A 228 5.53 -2.60 3.19
C THR A 228 6.12 -1.79 4.33
N GLY A 229 6.89 -2.42 5.22
CA GLY A 229 7.52 -1.68 6.32
C GLY A 229 8.38 -0.49 5.85
N ARG A 230 8.95 -0.55 4.64
CA ARG A 230 9.68 0.58 4.04
C ARG A 230 8.76 1.68 3.53
N SER A 231 7.69 1.32 2.83
CA SER A 231 6.76 2.30 2.29
C SER A 231 6.01 3.03 3.42
N ASP A 232 5.83 2.39 4.58
CA ASP A 232 5.21 3.01 5.77
C ASP A 232 6.03 4.20 6.27
N GLU A 233 7.35 4.06 6.29
CA GLU A 233 8.28 5.16 6.63
C GLU A 233 8.29 6.25 5.56
N ILE A 234 8.11 5.87 4.28
CA ILE A 234 8.09 6.80 3.14
C ILE A 234 6.83 7.67 3.18
N PHE A 235 5.65 7.04 3.27
CA PHE A 235 4.36 7.72 3.23
C PHE A 235 3.92 8.23 4.61
N GLY A 236 4.58 7.79 5.69
CA GLY A 236 4.16 8.13 7.06
C GLY A 236 2.80 7.55 7.42
N LEU A 237 2.42 6.43 6.78
CA LEU A 237 1.14 5.77 6.97
C LEU A 237 1.32 4.41 7.66
N PRO A 238 0.36 3.96 8.48
CA PRO A 238 0.47 2.68 9.17
C PRO A 238 0.60 1.51 8.18
N GLY A 239 1.40 0.51 8.57
CA GLY A 239 1.53 -0.72 7.79
C GLY A 239 0.19 -1.37 7.46
N GLY A 240 0.08 -1.87 6.22
CA GLY A 240 -1.01 -2.40 5.40
C GLY A 240 -2.22 -1.49 5.12
N SER A 241 -2.21 -0.24 5.63
CA SER A 241 -3.42 0.59 5.68
C SER A 241 -3.84 1.16 4.33
N TYR A 242 -2.94 1.09 3.35
CA TYR A 242 -3.10 1.65 2.03
C TYR A 242 -2.72 0.64 0.95
N ARG A 243 -3.02 1.03 -0.28
CA ARG A 243 -2.54 0.35 -1.49
C ARG A 243 -1.71 1.32 -2.33
N MET A 244 -0.77 0.78 -3.07
CA MET A 244 0.11 1.56 -3.92
C MET A 244 0.36 0.89 -5.26
N ALA A 245 0.63 1.72 -6.26
CA ALA A 245 1.19 1.29 -7.53
C ALA A 245 2.70 1.19 -7.41
N TRP A 246 3.29 0.16 -8.01
CA TRP A 246 4.74 0.01 -8.15
C TRP A 246 5.13 0.08 -9.62
N GLY A 247 6.26 0.70 -9.92
CA GLY A 247 6.75 0.73 -11.29
C GLY A 247 8.24 0.96 -11.39
N ASN A 248 8.76 0.63 -12.57
CA ASN A 248 10.16 0.81 -12.88
C ASN A 248 10.32 1.68 -14.12
N VAL A 249 11.29 2.60 -14.04
CA VAL A 249 11.70 3.49 -15.11
C VAL A 249 13.21 3.48 -15.17
N ASP A 250 13.76 2.92 -16.26
CA ASP A 250 15.18 2.60 -16.37
C ASP A 250 15.70 1.78 -15.16
N LYS A 251 16.58 2.39 -14.36
CA LYS A 251 17.17 1.82 -13.14
C LYS A 251 16.45 2.25 -11.86
N HIS A 252 15.43 3.09 -11.98
CA HIS A 252 14.72 3.69 -10.87
C HIS A 252 13.42 2.94 -10.58
N HIS A 253 12.99 3.02 -9.33
CA HIS A 253 11.76 2.44 -8.82
C HIS A 253 10.88 3.55 -8.27
N PHE A 254 9.57 3.43 -8.47
CA PHE A 254 8.61 4.35 -7.87
C PHE A 254 7.46 3.63 -7.18
N GLU A 255 6.87 4.34 -6.23
CA GLU A 255 5.69 3.94 -5.47
C GLU A 255 4.70 5.12 -5.49
N ILE A 256 3.44 4.87 -5.83
CA ILE A 256 2.38 5.89 -5.83
C ILE A 256 1.25 5.42 -4.93
N LEU A 257 0.87 6.22 -3.94
CA LEU A 257 -0.29 5.96 -3.09
C LEU A 257 -1.57 6.01 -3.93
N LEU A 258 -2.32 4.92 -3.91
CA LEU A 258 -3.55 4.77 -4.69
C LEU A 258 -4.77 5.26 -3.92
N THR A 259 -5.75 5.73 -4.67
CA THR A 259 -7.11 6.01 -4.19
C THR A 259 -8.04 4.89 -4.61
N ALA A 260 -8.82 4.36 -3.66
CA ALA A 260 -9.90 3.43 -3.94
C ALA A 260 -11.12 4.16 -4.53
N GLY A 261 -11.63 3.70 -5.66
CA GLY A 261 -12.94 4.12 -6.16
C GLY A 261 -14.09 3.29 -5.60
N SER A 262 -15.30 3.86 -5.65
CA SER A 262 -16.54 3.15 -5.28
C SER A 262 -16.92 2.04 -6.25
N ASP A 263 -16.27 1.99 -7.41
CA ASP A 263 -16.42 0.99 -8.45
C ASP A 263 -15.44 -0.18 -8.32
N GLY A 264 -14.59 -0.17 -7.29
CA GLY A 264 -13.59 -1.22 -7.04
C GLY A 264 -12.28 -1.04 -7.81
N ASN A 265 -12.15 0.03 -8.59
CA ASN A 265 -10.90 0.36 -9.31
C ASN A 265 -9.97 1.22 -8.44
N TRP A 266 -8.72 1.34 -8.89
CA TRP A 266 -7.69 2.14 -8.24
C TRP A 266 -7.28 3.33 -9.09
N TYR A 267 -7.06 4.46 -8.43
CA TYR A 267 -6.88 5.74 -9.10
C TYR A 267 -5.63 6.47 -8.59
N ILE A 268 -4.97 7.15 -9.52
CA ILE A 268 -3.86 8.07 -9.27
C ILE A 268 -4.34 9.47 -9.60
N TYR A 269 -4.16 10.40 -8.67
CA TYR A 269 -4.48 11.81 -8.83
C TYR A 269 -3.20 12.66 -8.84
N PRO A 270 -3.22 13.90 -9.34
CA PRO A 270 -2.04 14.76 -9.33
C PRO A 270 -1.45 14.96 -7.93
N ASP A 271 -2.27 14.92 -6.90
CA ASP A 271 -1.89 15.07 -5.49
C ASP A 271 -1.53 13.74 -4.81
N SER A 272 -1.64 12.59 -5.49
CA SER A 272 -1.26 11.28 -4.96
C SER A 272 0.20 11.31 -4.47
N PRO A 273 0.46 11.01 -3.18
CA PRO A 273 1.81 10.87 -2.65
C PRO A 273 2.62 9.86 -3.46
N THR A 274 3.81 10.27 -3.88
CA THR A 274 4.67 9.51 -4.78
C THR A 274 6.10 9.55 -4.27
N PHE A 275 6.76 8.40 -4.33
CA PHE A 275 8.17 8.23 -4.06
C PHE A 275 8.88 7.67 -5.29
N ILE A 276 10.09 8.14 -5.57
CA ILE A 276 10.96 7.60 -6.63
C ILE A 276 12.43 7.57 -6.17
N ASN A 277 13.14 6.47 -6.43
CA ASN A 277 14.55 6.27 -6.06
C ASN A 277 15.36 5.49 -7.11
#